data_AF-A0A964PEV9-F1
#
_entry.id   AF-A0A964PEV9-F1
#
_cell.length_a   1.000
_cell.length_b   1.000
_cell.length_c   1.000
_cell.angle_alpha   90.00
_cell.angle_beta   90.00
_cell.angle_gamma   90.00
#
_symmetry.space_group_name_H-M   'P 1'
#
loop_
_entity.id
_entity.type
_entity.pdbx_description
1 polymer ?
#
loop_
_entity_poly.entity_id
_entity_poly.type
_entity_poly.pdbx_seq_one_letter_code
_entity_poly.pdbx_strand_id
1 'polypeptide(L)'
;MTKPNVDDFTVPEKILLAAENLEKKGHSPFTAEALIVASWERFPSTFGLKGFADKHPDSNKILSSIMGEKGLARRGWLVKMGQKLYALTREGRNVIRRVMMQEEEPAPEGGTQRMSREHERFLKVISDSTAVHKFEDNRKHELTFADATRFWSITENMKGDQLDDRLEDVDKTLAELDRVLADVDGELAGGRAVTAGDIRVMTNIHRYMEDRFERHLNLLRSRTAKT
;
A
#
# COMPACT_ATOMS: atom_id res chain seq x y z
N MET A 1 -24.96 -21.46 13.15
CA MET A 1 -23.90 -20.47 12.93
C MET A 1 -24.04 -19.40 13.99
N THR A 2 -23.16 -19.42 14.98
CA THR A 2 -23.09 -18.44 16.07
C THR A 2 -22.49 -17.16 15.50
N LYS A 3 -23.05 -15.99 15.81
CA LYS A 3 -22.41 -14.73 15.39
C LYS A 3 -21.09 -14.57 16.16
N PRO A 4 -19.99 -14.14 15.54
CA PRO A 4 -18.74 -13.92 16.25
C PRO A 4 -18.91 -12.95 17.40
N ASN A 5 -18.28 -13.30 18.53
CA ASN A 5 -18.16 -12.39 19.66
C ASN A 5 -17.16 -11.29 19.29
N VAL A 6 -17.68 -10.08 19.07
CA VAL A 6 -16.90 -8.94 18.58
C VAL A 6 -15.90 -8.42 19.62
N ASP A 7 -16.06 -8.83 20.88
CA ASP A 7 -15.16 -8.45 21.97
C ASP A 7 -13.77 -9.10 21.85
N ASP A 8 -13.69 -10.25 21.17
CA ASP A 8 -12.44 -11.02 20.99
C ASP A 8 -11.56 -10.47 19.86
N PHE A 9 -12.05 -9.47 19.11
CA PHE A 9 -11.33 -8.91 17.98
C PHE A 9 -10.13 -8.06 18.40
N THR A 10 -9.10 -8.07 17.56
CA THR A 10 -7.93 -7.22 17.75
C THR A 10 -8.30 -5.74 17.58
N VAL A 11 -7.46 -4.85 18.10
CA VAL A 11 -7.64 -3.40 17.96
C VAL A 11 -7.81 -2.98 16.48
N PRO A 12 -6.95 -3.42 15.54
CA PRO A 12 -7.12 -3.13 14.11
C PRO A 12 -8.45 -3.63 13.53
N GLU A 13 -8.88 -4.85 13.89
CA GLU A 13 -10.13 -5.45 13.40
C GLU A 13 -11.36 -4.68 13.88
N LYS A 14 -11.36 -4.27 15.16
CA LYS A 14 -12.44 -3.44 15.72
C LYS A 14 -12.56 -2.10 14.98
N ILE A 15 -11.44 -1.46 14.63
CA ILE A 15 -11.43 -0.22 13.86
C ILE A 15 -11.93 -0.46 12.43
N LEU A 16 -11.48 -1.53 11.78
CA LEU A 16 -11.95 -1.90 10.43
C LEU A 16 -13.46 -2.14 10.42
N LEU A 17 -13.97 -2.83 11.43
CA LEU A 17 -15.40 -3.09 11.56
C LEU A 17 -16.22 -1.80 11.77
N ALA A 18 -15.68 -0.83 12.51
CA ALA A 18 -16.27 0.50 12.61
C ALA A 18 -16.25 1.25 11.27
N ALA A 19 -15.17 1.14 10.51
CA ALA A 19 -15.04 1.73 9.18
C ALA A 19 -16.03 1.13 8.16
N GLU A 20 -16.23 -0.20 8.15
CA GLU A 20 -17.26 -0.83 7.29
C GLU A 20 -18.67 -0.37 7.66
N ASN A 21 -18.96 -0.18 8.95
CA ASN A 21 -20.23 0.39 9.38
C ASN A 21 -20.43 1.82 8.87
N LEU A 22 -19.38 2.64 8.81
CA LEU A 22 -19.43 3.97 8.22
C LEU A 22 -19.72 3.90 6.71
N GLU A 23 -19.06 3.00 5.98
CA GLU A 23 -19.35 2.79 4.55
C GLU A 23 -20.80 2.34 4.31
N LYS A 24 -21.30 1.38 5.11
CA LYS A 24 -22.69 0.89 5.03
C LYS A 24 -23.73 1.98 5.31
N LYS A 25 -23.37 2.98 6.12
CA LYS A 25 -24.19 4.18 6.38
C LYS A 25 -24.06 5.26 5.29
N GLY A 26 -23.27 5.01 4.24
CA GLY A 26 -23.04 5.95 3.14
C GLY A 26 -21.99 7.03 3.43
N HIS A 27 -21.20 6.88 4.50
CA HIS A 27 -20.17 7.85 4.87
C HIS A 27 -18.80 7.54 4.25
N SER A 28 -18.74 7.11 2.99
CA SER A 28 -17.46 6.89 2.28
C SER A 28 -17.21 8.01 1.27
N PRO A 29 -16.05 8.70 1.30
CA PRO A 29 -14.97 8.58 2.28
C PRO A 29 -15.34 9.21 3.64
N PHE A 30 -14.76 8.70 4.74
CA PHE A 30 -14.98 9.18 6.11
C PHE A 30 -13.76 9.91 6.67
N THR A 31 -13.98 10.80 7.63
CA THR A 31 -12.89 11.49 8.34
C THR A 31 -12.27 10.60 9.42
N ALA A 32 -11.04 10.91 9.84
CA ALA A 32 -10.43 10.29 11.01
C ALA A 32 -11.30 10.49 12.26
N GLU A 33 -11.88 11.69 12.43
CA GLU A 33 -12.76 12.02 13.54
C GLU A 33 -14.04 11.16 13.54
N ALA A 34 -14.65 10.94 12.37
CA ALA A 34 -15.81 10.06 12.24
C ALA A 34 -15.45 8.60 12.58
N LEU A 35 -14.29 8.13 12.13
CA LEU A 35 -13.81 6.78 12.45
C LEU A 35 -13.49 6.62 13.94
N ILE A 36 -12.92 7.66 14.58
CA ILE A 36 -12.65 7.69 16.02
C ILE A 36 -13.96 7.52 16.81
N VAL A 37 -14.95 8.35 16.51
CA VAL A 37 -16.26 8.30 17.17
C VAL A 37 -16.93 6.95 16.94
N ALA A 38 -17.00 6.50 15.68
CA ALA A 38 -17.63 5.22 15.35
C ALA A 38 -16.95 4.00 16.00
N SER A 39 -15.61 4.03 16.13
CA SER A 39 -14.87 2.96 16.80
C SER A 39 -15.15 2.95 18.30
N TRP A 40 -15.17 4.12 18.94
CA TRP A 40 -15.46 4.25 20.36
C TRP A 40 -16.92 3.93 20.71
N GLU A 41 -17.89 4.46 19.97
CA GLU A 41 -19.32 4.15 20.18
C GLU A 41 -19.59 2.64 20.11
N ARG A 42 -18.87 1.94 19.24
CA ARG A 42 -19.01 0.50 19.08
C ARG A 42 -18.21 -0.31 20.09
N PHE A 43 -17.04 0.17 20.53
CA PHE A 43 -16.19 -0.52 21.50
C PHE A 43 -15.66 0.43 22.59
N PRO A 44 -16.54 0.91 23.50
CA PRO A 44 -16.16 1.89 24.52
C PRO A 44 -15.08 1.36 25.46
N SER A 45 -15.13 0.07 25.79
CA SER A 45 -14.14 -0.62 26.63
C SER A 45 -12.74 -0.63 26.02
N THR A 46 -12.63 -0.66 24.69
CA THR A 46 -11.35 -0.76 23.98
C THR A 46 -10.79 0.62 23.64
N PHE A 47 -11.66 1.55 23.22
CA PHE A 47 -11.27 2.85 22.69
C PHE A 47 -11.71 4.03 23.55
N GLY A 48 -12.21 3.79 24.76
CA GLY A 48 -12.55 4.84 25.70
C GLY A 48 -11.32 5.43 26.39
N LEU A 49 -11.36 6.72 26.67
CA LEU A 49 -10.32 7.41 27.44
C LEU A 49 -10.28 6.86 28.87
N LYS A 50 -9.08 6.56 29.39
CA LYS A 50 -8.92 6.00 30.74
C LYS A 50 -9.56 6.90 31.81
N GLY A 51 -10.49 6.34 32.59
CA GLY A 51 -11.28 7.09 33.59
C GLY A 51 -12.53 7.80 33.04
N PHE A 52 -12.69 7.85 31.72
CA PHE A 52 -13.83 8.46 31.02
C PHE A 52 -14.32 7.58 29.86
N ALA A 53 -14.16 6.26 29.98
CA ALA A 53 -14.34 5.35 28.85
C ALA A 53 -15.75 5.39 28.25
N ASP A 54 -16.76 5.70 29.07
CA ASP A 54 -18.16 5.80 28.65
C ASP A 54 -18.55 7.21 28.15
N LYS A 55 -17.64 8.18 28.21
CA LYS A 55 -17.91 9.59 27.88
C LYS A 55 -17.09 10.11 26.71
N HIS A 56 -15.85 9.65 26.56
CA HIS A 56 -14.92 10.20 25.59
C HIS A 56 -14.06 9.13 24.91
N PRO A 57 -13.80 9.28 23.59
CA PRO A 57 -12.86 8.42 22.87
C PRO A 57 -11.40 8.72 23.23
N ASP A 58 -10.57 7.68 23.21
CA ASP A 58 -9.11 7.76 23.17
C ASP A 58 -8.65 7.86 21.71
N SER A 59 -8.63 9.09 21.20
CA SER A 59 -8.20 9.40 19.84
C SER A 59 -6.78 8.92 19.54
N ASN A 60 -5.86 8.95 20.52
CA ASN A 60 -4.46 8.57 20.31
C ASN A 60 -4.33 7.08 20.03
N LYS A 61 -5.07 6.24 20.75
CA LYS A 61 -5.08 4.80 20.52
C LYS A 61 -5.54 4.43 19.12
N ILE A 62 -6.58 5.10 18.62
CA ILE A 62 -7.14 4.85 17.29
C ILE A 62 -6.20 5.41 16.21
N LEU A 63 -5.75 6.65 16.32
CA LEU A 63 -4.87 7.29 15.35
C LEU A 63 -3.53 6.57 15.21
N SER A 64 -2.97 6.07 16.32
CA SER A 64 -1.75 5.26 16.30
C SER A 64 -1.98 3.93 15.58
N SER A 65 -3.17 3.33 15.72
CA SER A 65 -3.53 2.13 14.97
C SER A 65 -3.83 2.40 13.49
N ILE A 66 -4.23 3.61 13.11
CA ILE A 66 -4.45 3.99 11.71
C ILE A 66 -3.10 4.27 11.03
N MET A 67 -2.23 5.06 11.67
CA MET A 67 -1.05 5.68 11.05
C MET A 67 0.31 5.14 11.53
N GLY A 68 0.35 4.30 12.57
CA GLY A 68 1.60 3.78 13.14
C GLY A 68 2.38 2.87 12.17
N GLU A 69 3.56 2.40 12.59
CA GLU A 69 4.42 1.53 11.77
C GLU A 69 3.71 0.26 11.28
N LYS A 70 2.83 -0.29 12.13
CA LYS A 70 1.93 -1.42 11.80
C LYS A 70 0.49 -0.95 11.54
N GLY A 71 0.30 0.31 11.18
CA GLY A 71 -1.00 0.95 11.07
C GLY A 71 -1.83 0.44 9.89
N LEU A 72 -3.14 0.58 10.00
CA LEU A 72 -4.13 0.15 9.00
C LEU A 72 -3.85 0.75 7.60
N ALA A 73 -3.35 1.98 7.54
CA ALA A 73 -3.01 2.63 6.28
C ALA A 73 -1.76 2.03 5.63
N ARG A 74 -0.73 1.71 6.42
CA ARG A 74 0.49 1.06 5.93
C ARG A 74 0.25 -0.40 5.50
N ARG A 75 -0.71 -1.07 6.14
CA ARG A 75 -1.16 -2.43 5.77
C ARG A 75 -2.03 -2.47 4.52
N GLY A 76 -2.32 -1.33 3.88
CA GLY A 76 -3.22 -1.26 2.73
C GLY A 76 -4.70 -1.49 3.06
N TRP A 77 -5.10 -1.63 4.33
CA TRP A 77 -6.49 -1.89 4.71
C TRP A 77 -7.37 -0.63 4.69
N LEU A 78 -6.73 0.54 4.87
CA LEU A 78 -7.32 1.86 4.67
C LEU A 78 -6.49 2.64 3.66
N VAL A 79 -7.15 3.39 2.78
CA VAL A 79 -6.49 4.34 1.88
C VAL A 79 -6.82 5.76 2.29
N LYS A 80 -5.80 6.63 2.30
CA LYS A 80 -5.98 8.07 2.55
C LYS A 80 -6.35 8.75 1.24
N MET A 81 -7.56 9.31 1.18
CA MET A 81 -8.15 9.92 -0.03
C MET A 81 -7.99 11.44 -0.09
N GLY A 82 -7.42 12.06 0.95
CA GLY A 82 -7.23 13.51 1.03
C GLY A 82 -6.79 13.97 2.41
N GLN A 83 -7.00 15.26 2.70
CA GLN A 83 -6.73 15.79 4.04
C GLN A 83 -7.73 15.20 5.04
N LYS A 84 -7.23 14.31 5.92
CA LYS A 84 -8.00 13.58 6.95
C LYS A 84 -9.11 12.64 6.44
N LEU A 85 -9.20 12.38 5.14
CA LEU A 85 -10.19 11.48 4.56
C LEU A 85 -9.60 10.10 4.33
N TYR A 86 -10.37 9.07 4.70
CA TYR A 86 -10.03 7.67 4.58
C TYR A 86 -11.18 6.90 3.93
N ALA A 87 -10.84 5.81 3.25
CA ALA A 87 -11.79 4.85 2.72
C ALA A 87 -11.30 3.43 2.98
N LEU A 88 -12.23 2.48 3.07
CA LEU A 88 -11.89 1.07 3.19
C LEU A 88 -11.40 0.56 1.83
N THR A 89 -10.28 -0.16 1.82
CA THR A 89 -9.82 -0.83 0.61
C THR A 89 -10.52 -2.17 0.42
N ARG A 90 -10.30 -2.80 -0.73
CA ARG A 90 -10.76 -4.18 -0.98
C ARG A 90 -10.15 -5.15 0.02
N GLU A 91 -8.86 -4.98 0.35
CA GLU A 91 -8.15 -5.79 1.34
C GLU A 91 -8.75 -5.62 2.74
N GLY A 92 -9.02 -4.38 3.18
CA GLY A 92 -9.69 -4.12 4.46
C GLY A 92 -11.07 -4.77 4.56
N ARG A 93 -11.86 -4.75 3.46
CA ARG A 93 -13.17 -5.43 3.39
C ARG A 93 -13.03 -6.95 3.52
N ASN A 94 -12.00 -7.53 2.91
CA ASN A 94 -11.75 -8.96 2.98
C ASN A 94 -11.36 -9.41 4.40
N VAL A 95 -10.53 -8.64 5.11
CA VAL A 95 -10.18 -8.91 6.52
C VAL A 95 -11.43 -8.95 7.39
N ILE A 96 -12.33 -7.97 7.24
CA ILE A 96 -13.59 -7.93 8.00
C ILE A 96 -14.47 -9.13 7.68
N ARG A 97 -14.60 -9.48 6.40
CA ARG A 97 -15.42 -10.62 5.97
C ARG A 97 -14.92 -11.92 6.60
N ARG A 98 -13.60 -12.13 6.64
CA ARG A 98 -12.98 -13.31 7.28
C ARG A 98 -13.29 -13.36 8.77
N VAL A 99 -13.07 -12.25 9.47
CA VAL A 99 -13.27 -12.16 10.93
C VAL A 99 -14.76 -12.28 11.32
N MET A 100 -15.67 -11.81 10.47
CA MET A 100 -17.13 -11.91 10.67
C MET A 100 -17.71 -13.32 10.40
N MET A 101 -17.01 -14.19 9.67
CA MET A 101 -17.52 -15.50 9.28
C MET A 101 -17.11 -16.65 10.20
N GLN A 102 -16.33 -16.39 11.27
CA GLN A 102 -15.79 -17.43 12.17
C GLN A 102 -15.22 -18.64 11.41
N GLU A 103 -14.39 -18.41 10.40
CA GLU A 103 -13.45 -19.44 9.95
C GLU A 103 -12.33 -19.54 11.01
N GLU A 104 -12.49 -20.42 12.00
CA GLU A 104 -11.40 -21.01 12.80
C GLU A 104 -10.68 -22.05 11.90
N GLU A 105 -9.36 -22.21 11.73
CA GLU A 105 -8.11 -21.45 11.92
C GLU A 105 -7.04 -22.23 11.05
N PRO A 106 -5.93 -21.63 10.59
CA PRO A 106 -4.82 -21.24 11.46
C PRO A 106 -4.50 -19.74 11.32
N ALA A 107 -3.60 -19.25 12.18
CA ALA A 107 -2.84 -18.01 11.94
C ALA A 107 -2.54 -17.84 10.44
N PRO A 108 -2.49 -16.62 9.89
CA PRO A 108 -2.24 -16.46 8.47
C PRO A 108 -0.90 -17.13 8.15
N GLU A 109 -0.97 -18.36 7.62
CA GLU A 109 -0.37 -18.64 6.34
C GLU A 109 -1.06 -17.67 5.36
N GLY A 110 -0.75 -16.37 5.48
CA GLY A 110 -0.51 -15.60 4.28
C GLY A 110 0.58 -16.43 3.65
N GLY A 111 0.20 -17.31 2.72
CA GLY A 111 1.13 -18.14 2.03
C GLY A 111 1.96 -17.15 1.28
N THR A 112 3.02 -16.65 1.91
CA THR A 112 3.86 -15.65 1.32
C THR A 112 4.42 -16.34 0.11
N GLN A 113 3.95 -15.91 -1.06
CA GLN A 113 4.35 -16.59 -2.27
C GLN A 113 5.82 -16.25 -2.42
N ARG A 114 6.67 -17.26 -2.20
CA ARG A 114 8.11 -17.09 -2.34
C ARG A 114 8.36 -16.65 -3.77
N MET A 115 8.87 -15.43 -3.89
CA MET A 115 9.02 -14.79 -5.18
C MET A 115 10.13 -15.48 -5.97
N SER A 116 10.03 -15.42 -7.30
CA SER A 116 11.14 -15.85 -8.15
C SER A 116 12.36 -14.99 -7.83
N ARG A 117 13.57 -15.56 -7.92
CA ARG A 117 14.82 -14.81 -7.67
C ARG A 117 14.93 -13.55 -8.56
N GLU A 118 14.33 -13.60 -9.74
CA GLU A 118 14.27 -12.49 -10.68
C GLU A 118 13.37 -11.36 -10.16
N HIS A 119 12.14 -11.69 -9.74
CA HIS A 119 11.21 -10.73 -9.14
C HIS A 119 11.78 -10.12 -7.85
N GLU A 120 12.45 -10.92 -7.01
CA GLU A 120 13.09 -10.42 -5.80
C GLU A 120 14.19 -9.40 -6.12
N ARG A 121 15.03 -9.69 -7.12
CA ARG A 121 16.10 -8.78 -7.54
C ARG A 121 15.53 -7.49 -8.11
N PHE A 122 14.50 -7.59 -8.94
CA PHE A 122 13.80 -6.45 -9.51
C PHE A 122 13.19 -5.56 -8.42
N LEU A 123 12.41 -6.15 -7.51
CA LEU A 123 11.77 -5.43 -6.42
C LEU A 123 12.76 -4.80 -5.47
N LYS A 124 13.89 -5.47 -5.18
CA LYS A 124 14.95 -4.89 -4.36
C LYS A 124 15.51 -3.63 -4.99
N VAL A 125 15.85 -3.68 -6.28
CA VAL A 125 16.44 -2.53 -6.99
C VAL A 125 15.46 -1.35 -7.05
N ILE A 126 14.19 -1.61 -7.38
CA ILE A 126 13.18 -0.55 -7.45
C ILE A 126 12.86 0.00 -6.05
N SER A 127 12.69 -0.86 -5.04
CA SER A 127 12.34 -0.44 -3.68
C SER A 127 13.44 0.37 -3.01
N ASP A 128 14.71 0.05 -3.28
CA ASP A 128 15.86 0.76 -2.71
C ASP A 128 16.18 2.05 -3.49
N SER A 129 15.42 2.37 -4.54
CA SER A 129 15.66 3.58 -5.32
C SER A 129 15.25 4.84 -4.56
N THR A 130 16.04 5.90 -4.73
CA THR A 130 15.74 7.24 -4.20
C THR A 130 14.42 7.80 -4.74
N ALA A 131 13.94 7.29 -5.87
CA ALA A 131 12.66 7.66 -6.45
C ALA A 131 11.48 7.24 -5.58
N VAL A 132 11.51 6.02 -5.03
CA VAL A 132 10.45 5.50 -4.15
C VAL A 132 10.37 6.33 -2.87
N HIS A 133 11.49 6.54 -2.19
CA HIS A 133 11.53 7.36 -0.97
C HIS A 133 10.99 8.79 -1.20
N LYS A 134 11.41 9.46 -2.28
CA LYS A 134 10.92 10.81 -2.60
C LYS A 134 9.43 10.82 -2.91
N PHE A 135 8.90 9.76 -3.53
CA PHE A 135 7.47 9.68 -3.84
C PHE A 135 6.64 9.43 -2.58
N GLU A 136 7.09 8.53 -1.70
CA GLU A 136 6.45 8.24 -0.41
C GLU A 136 6.44 9.46 0.53
N ASP A 137 7.53 10.24 0.54
CA ASP A 137 7.65 11.48 1.33
C ASP A 137 6.85 12.66 0.73
N ASN A 138 6.06 12.44 -0.32
CA ASN A 138 5.34 13.48 -1.06
C ASN A 138 6.27 14.56 -1.68
N ARG A 139 7.53 14.21 -1.92
CA ARG A 139 8.58 15.03 -2.58
C ARG A 139 8.77 14.65 -4.04
N LYS A 140 7.72 14.15 -4.72
CA LYS A 140 7.75 13.77 -6.14
C LYS A 140 8.22 14.89 -7.08
N HIS A 141 8.08 16.16 -6.68
CA HIS A 141 8.56 17.31 -7.45
C HIS A 141 10.09 17.44 -7.45
N GLU A 142 10.79 16.84 -6.48
CA GLU A 142 12.26 16.77 -6.37
C GLU A 142 12.87 15.57 -7.12
N LEU A 143 12.04 14.79 -7.83
CA LEU A 143 12.54 13.70 -8.68
C LEU A 143 13.40 14.28 -9.80
N THR A 144 14.59 13.69 -9.95
CA THR A 144 15.59 14.01 -10.98
C THR A 144 15.69 12.88 -11.98
N PHE A 145 16.24 13.16 -13.16
CA PHE A 145 16.44 12.11 -14.17
C PHE A 145 17.41 11.02 -13.69
N ALA A 146 18.38 11.36 -12.83
CA ALA A 146 19.26 10.38 -12.21
C ALA A 146 18.53 9.42 -11.25
N ASP A 147 17.43 9.86 -10.63
CA ASP A 147 16.57 8.96 -9.84
C ASP A 147 15.84 7.97 -10.77
N ALA A 148 15.33 8.48 -11.91
CA ALA A 148 14.64 7.66 -12.90
C ALA A 148 15.56 6.64 -13.58
N THR A 149 16.80 7.02 -13.91
CA THR A 149 17.77 6.09 -14.51
C THR A 149 18.12 4.94 -13.57
N ARG A 150 18.29 5.23 -12.27
CA ARG A 150 18.48 4.20 -11.24
C ARG A 150 17.26 3.30 -11.08
N PHE A 151 16.06 3.90 -11.05
CA PHE A 151 14.80 3.16 -10.93
C PHE A 151 14.61 2.15 -12.08
N TRP A 152 14.79 2.58 -13.33
CA TRP A 152 14.69 1.70 -14.50
C TRP A 152 15.94 0.82 -14.70
N SER A 153 17.01 1.06 -13.94
CA SER A 153 18.33 0.46 -14.15
C SER A 153 18.88 0.69 -15.56
N ILE A 154 18.63 1.88 -16.11
CA ILE A 154 19.13 2.29 -17.43
C ILE A 154 20.43 3.11 -17.29
N THR A 155 21.22 3.12 -18.36
CA THR A 155 22.44 3.95 -18.44
C THR A 155 22.36 4.89 -19.63
N GLU A 156 23.11 5.99 -19.58
CA GLU A 156 23.15 6.99 -20.66
C GLU A 156 23.72 6.44 -21.98
N ASN A 157 24.34 5.25 -21.95
CA ASN A 157 24.97 4.61 -23.10
C ASN A 157 24.08 3.55 -23.77
N MET A 158 22.85 3.33 -23.28
CA MET A 158 21.92 2.36 -23.88
C MET A 158 21.44 2.84 -25.26
N LYS A 159 21.31 1.90 -26.20
CA LYS A 159 20.70 2.18 -27.51
C LYS A 159 19.20 2.42 -27.37
N GLY A 160 18.60 3.13 -28.32
CA GLY A 160 17.15 3.43 -28.32
C GLY A 160 16.29 2.18 -28.12
N ASP A 161 16.51 1.15 -28.95
CA ASP A 161 15.76 -0.11 -28.85
C ASP A 161 15.94 -0.79 -27.48
N GLN A 162 17.17 -0.80 -26.94
CA GLN A 162 17.44 -1.38 -25.62
C GLN A 162 16.82 -0.59 -24.46
N LEU A 163 16.66 0.72 -24.63
CA LEU A 163 15.98 1.59 -23.66
C LEU A 163 14.48 1.29 -23.67
N ASP A 164 13.88 1.17 -24.85
CA ASP A 164 12.45 0.89 -25.00
C ASP A 164 12.11 -0.52 -24.50
N ASP A 165 12.91 -1.53 -24.88
CA ASP A 165 12.79 -2.89 -24.33
C ASP A 165 12.84 -2.86 -22.80
N ARG A 166 13.75 -2.08 -22.22
CA ARG A 166 13.91 -2.01 -20.77
C ARG A 166 12.73 -1.34 -20.06
N LEU A 167 12.16 -0.29 -20.65
CA LEU A 167 10.97 0.37 -20.10
C LEU A 167 9.74 -0.55 -20.20
N GLU A 168 9.58 -1.23 -21.33
CA GLU A 168 8.50 -2.21 -21.53
C GLU A 168 8.63 -3.40 -20.57
N ASP A 169 9.84 -3.90 -20.32
CA ASP A 169 10.11 -4.95 -19.33
C ASP A 169 9.70 -4.53 -17.92
N VAL A 170 9.96 -3.27 -17.53
CA VAL A 170 9.55 -2.73 -16.23
C VAL A 170 8.02 -2.71 -16.13
N ASP A 171 7.31 -2.22 -17.15
CA ASP A 171 5.84 -2.19 -17.16
C ASP A 171 5.24 -3.60 -17.08
N LYS A 172 5.74 -4.53 -17.91
CA LYS A 172 5.31 -5.94 -17.90
C LYS A 172 5.54 -6.60 -16.54
N THR A 173 6.72 -6.41 -15.95
CA THR A 173 7.06 -7.00 -14.65
C THR A 173 6.15 -6.45 -13.55
N LEU A 174 5.90 -5.13 -13.53
CA LEU A 174 4.99 -4.53 -12.55
C LEU A 174 3.55 -5.03 -12.73
N ALA A 175 3.07 -5.18 -13.97
CA ALA A 175 1.75 -5.71 -14.26
C ALA A 175 1.60 -7.19 -13.87
N GLU A 176 2.64 -8.00 -14.11
CA GLU A 176 2.68 -9.39 -13.65
C GLU A 176 2.64 -9.46 -12.12
N LEU A 177 3.46 -8.66 -11.44
CA LEU A 177 3.51 -8.62 -9.98
C LEU A 177 2.21 -8.14 -9.34
N ASP A 178 1.51 -7.17 -9.92
CA ASP A 178 0.19 -6.74 -9.43
C ASP A 178 -0.85 -7.86 -9.58
N ARG A 179 -0.76 -8.68 -10.63
CA ARG A 179 -1.62 -9.86 -10.80
C ARG A 179 -1.29 -10.98 -9.82
N VAL A 180 -0.01 -11.30 -9.65
CA VAL A 180 0.46 -12.35 -8.73
C VAL A 180 0.13 -11.99 -7.29
N LEU A 181 0.31 -10.72 -6.91
CA LEU A 181 0.08 -10.24 -5.56
C LEU A 181 -1.36 -9.76 -5.32
N ALA A 182 -2.26 -9.92 -6.29
CA ALA A 182 -3.63 -9.42 -6.21
C ALA A 182 -4.43 -10.01 -5.04
N ASP A 183 -4.12 -11.26 -4.67
CA ASP A 183 -4.82 -12.05 -3.67
C ASP A 183 -3.91 -12.58 -2.54
N VAL A 184 -2.58 -12.44 -2.68
CA VAL A 184 -1.57 -13.02 -1.79
C VAL A 184 -0.38 -12.06 -1.62
N ASP A 185 0.16 -11.92 -0.41
CA ASP A 185 1.37 -11.13 -0.18
C ASP A 185 2.63 -11.90 -0.63
N GLY A 186 3.62 -11.20 -1.15
CA GLY A 186 4.92 -11.75 -1.51
C GLY A 186 5.89 -11.64 -0.35
N GLU A 187 6.81 -12.60 -0.22
CA GLU A 187 7.94 -12.47 0.70
C GLU A 187 9.24 -12.52 -0.08
N LEU A 188 10.05 -11.48 0.12
CA LEU A 188 11.41 -11.43 -0.37
C LEU A 188 12.30 -12.28 0.54
N ALA A 189 13.38 -12.85 0.01
CA ALA A 189 14.38 -13.62 0.75
C ALA A 189 14.96 -12.98 2.04
N GLY A 190 14.72 -11.68 2.28
CA GLY A 190 15.07 -10.97 3.51
C GLY A 190 13.95 -10.89 4.57
N GLY A 191 12.83 -11.60 4.39
CA GLY A 191 11.67 -11.56 5.29
C GLY A 191 10.81 -10.29 5.18
N ARG A 192 11.10 -9.43 4.19
CA ARG A 192 10.28 -8.26 3.90
C ARG A 192 9.06 -8.70 3.09
N ALA A 193 7.87 -8.44 3.62
CA ALA A 193 6.62 -8.58 2.90
C ALA A 193 6.49 -7.50 1.81
N VAL A 194 5.96 -7.90 0.66
CA VAL A 194 5.63 -7.04 -0.48
C VAL A 194 4.17 -7.26 -0.82
N THR A 195 3.41 -6.19 -0.87
CA THR A 195 1.96 -6.20 -1.10
C THR A 195 1.62 -5.70 -2.49
N ALA A 196 0.40 -5.98 -2.99
CA ALA A 196 -0.10 -5.32 -4.20
C ALA A 196 -0.12 -3.78 -4.09
N GLY A 197 -0.28 -3.24 -2.87
CA GLY A 197 -0.16 -1.80 -2.61
C GLY A 197 1.20 -1.25 -3.00
N ASP A 198 2.27 -1.95 -2.63
CA ASP A 198 3.65 -1.56 -2.96
C ASP A 198 3.87 -1.55 -4.48
N ILE A 199 3.37 -2.57 -5.20
CA ILE A 199 3.47 -2.64 -6.66
C ILE A 199 2.72 -1.49 -7.35
N ARG A 200 1.53 -1.14 -6.84
CA ARG A 200 0.76 0.00 -7.37
C ARG A 200 1.47 1.33 -7.16
N VAL A 201 2.15 1.51 -6.03
CA VAL A 201 2.99 2.70 -5.79
C VAL A 201 4.13 2.74 -6.81
N MET A 202 4.84 1.63 -7.01
CA MET A 202 5.92 1.53 -8.01
C MET A 202 5.42 1.80 -9.44
N THR A 203 4.24 1.30 -9.79
CA THR A 203 3.58 1.55 -11.08
C THR A 203 3.27 3.04 -11.27
N ASN A 204 2.78 3.71 -10.24
CA ASN A 204 2.52 5.15 -10.29
C ASN A 204 3.82 5.96 -10.43
N ILE A 205 4.89 5.54 -9.75
CA ILE A 205 6.22 6.16 -9.88
C ILE A 205 6.76 6.00 -11.30
N HIS A 206 6.69 4.79 -11.84
CA HIS A 206 7.11 4.47 -13.21
C HIS A 206 6.43 5.41 -14.22
N ARG A 207 5.08 5.43 -14.25
CA ARG A 207 4.31 6.30 -15.15
C ARG A 207 4.61 7.78 -14.97
N TYR A 208 4.70 8.23 -13.71
CA TYR A 208 5.02 9.62 -13.42
C TYR A 208 6.39 10.03 -13.97
N MET A 209 7.39 9.16 -13.88
CA MET A 209 8.73 9.43 -14.37
C MET A 209 8.83 9.34 -15.90
N GLU A 210 8.10 8.43 -16.54
CA GLU A 210 8.00 8.39 -18.00
C GLU A 210 7.47 9.72 -18.55
N ASP A 211 6.34 10.19 -18.02
CA ASP A 211 5.75 11.47 -18.42
C ASP A 211 6.69 12.65 -18.11
N ARG A 212 7.23 12.70 -16.90
CA ARG A 212 8.08 13.83 -16.45
C ARG A 212 9.38 13.93 -17.23
N PHE A 213 9.97 12.79 -17.59
CA PHE A 213 11.28 12.72 -18.24
C PHE A 213 11.24 12.30 -19.71
N GLU A 214 10.06 12.32 -20.33
CA GLU A 214 9.85 11.99 -21.74
C GLU A 214 10.87 12.65 -22.67
N ARG A 215 11.14 13.95 -22.48
CA ARG A 215 12.15 14.67 -23.27
C ARG A 215 13.56 14.09 -23.14
N HIS A 216 13.96 13.67 -21.94
CA HIS A 216 15.26 13.05 -21.70
C HIS A 216 15.33 11.65 -22.31
N LEU A 217 14.26 10.88 -22.20
CA LEU A 217 14.13 9.56 -22.84
C LEU A 217 14.24 9.69 -24.38
N ASN A 218 13.53 10.64 -24.98
CA ASN A 218 13.61 10.91 -26.42
C ASN A 218 15.01 11.33 -26.87
N LEU A 219 15.74 12.10 -26.05
CA LEU A 219 17.13 12.42 -26.32
C LEU A 219 18.01 11.17 -26.31
N LEU A 220 17.87 10.29 -25.32
CA LEU A 220 18.61 9.02 -25.29
C LEU A 220 18.28 8.13 -26.50
N ARG A 221 17.01 8.01 -26.88
CA ARG A 221 16.57 7.29 -28.09
C ARG A 221 17.28 7.80 -29.35
N SER A 222 17.34 9.12 -29.51
CA SER A 222 17.90 9.76 -30.71
C SER A 222 19.43 9.75 -30.80
N ARG A 223 20.16 9.59 -29.69
CA ARG A 223 21.64 9.68 -29.65
C ARG A 223 22.34 8.57 -30.45
N THR A 224 21.67 7.47 -30.74
CA THR A 224 22.25 6.33 -31.47
C THR A 224 22.01 6.35 -32.98
N ALA A 225 21.29 7.34 -33.52
CA ALA A 225 21.13 7.52 -34.97
C ALA A 225 22.36 8.17 -35.66
N LYS A 226 23.43 8.48 -34.91
CA LYS A 226 24.68 9.01 -35.43
C LYS A 226 25.85 8.08 -35.11
N THR A 227 25.99 6.99 -35.83
CA THR A 227 27.30 6.40 -36.12
C THR A 227 27.24 5.65 -37.45
#